data_AF-A0A915L7X1-F1
#
_entry.id   AF-A0A915L7X1-F1
#
_cell.length_a   1.000
_cell.length_b   1.000
_cell.length_c   1.000
_cell.angle_alpha   90.00
_cell.angle_beta   90.00
_cell.angle_gamma   90.00
#
_symmetry.space_group_name_H-M   'P 1'
#
loop_
_entity.id
_entity.type
_entity.pdbx_description
1 polymer ?
#
loop_
_entity_poly.entity_id
_entity_poly.type
_entity_poly.pdbx_seq_one_letter_code
_entity_poly.pdbx_strand_id
1 'polypeptide(L)'
;YTVNCAIIDSLPDISLKIGGVAFNLKPRDYILKISKMGQSLCVSGFMGIDLPPKTGPLWILGDIFIGRFYTVFDFGQNRVGFAQAKPKIIGGGED
;
A
#
# COMPACT_ATOMS: atom_id res chain seq x y z
N TYR A 1 7.34 -2.43 11.61
CA TYR A 1 6.42 -3.02 12.60
C TYR A 1 5.96 -4.40 12.12
N THR A 2 6.02 -5.43 12.97
CA THR A 2 5.56 -6.79 12.65
C THR A 2 4.19 -7.06 13.25
N VAL A 3 3.41 -7.94 12.62
CA VAL A 3 2.08 -8.37 13.09
C VAL A 3 1.98 -9.89 13.08
N ASN A 4 1.09 -10.46 13.89
CA ASN A 4 0.80 -11.88 13.82
C ASN A 4 0.10 -12.21 12.49
N CYS A 5 0.69 -13.09 11.68
CA CYS A 5 0.12 -13.48 10.39
C CYS A 5 -1.29 -14.09 10.50
N ALA A 6 -1.64 -14.69 11.64
CA ALA A 6 -2.94 -15.34 11.85
C ALA A 6 -4.11 -14.34 11.97
N ILE A 7 -3.84 -13.07 12.27
CA ILE A 7 -4.89 -12.06 12.49
C ILE A 7 -5.08 -11.12 11.30
N ILE A 8 -4.39 -11.32 10.18
CA ILE A 8 -4.44 -10.39 9.04
C ILE A 8 -5.88 -10.14 8.61
N ASP A 9 -6.69 -11.20 8.46
CA ASP A 9 -8.05 -11.07 7.98
C ASP A 9 -9.01 -10.38 8.98
N SER A 10 -8.59 -10.17 10.24
CA SER A 10 -9.37 -9.44 11.24
C SER A 10 -8.89 -8.01 11.47
N LEU A 11 -7.83 -7.56 10.79
CA LEU A 11 -7.39 -6.18 10.86
C LEU A 11 -8.40 -5.26 10.13
N PRO A 12 -8.47 -3.96 10.48
CA PRO A 12 -9.42 -3.06 9.85
C PRO A 12 -9.05 -2.73 8.41
N ASP A 13 -10.04 -2.36 7.62
CA ASP A 13 -9.79 -1.64 6.37
C ASP A 13 -9.22 -0.24 6.68
N ILE A 14 -8.30 0.23 5.85
CA ILE A 14 -7.77 1.59 5.92
C ILE A 14 -8.23 2.36 4.69
N SER A 15 -8.87 3.51 4.91
CA SER A 15 -9.36 4.37 3.83
C SER A 15 -8.55 5.65 3.75
N LEU A 16 -7.96 5.91 2.59
CA LEU A 16 -7.34 7.19 2.26
C LEU A 16 -8.33 8.01 1.42
N LYS A 17 -8.67 9.23 1.87
CA LYS A 17 -9.59 10.11 1.13
C LYS A 17 -8.80 11.15 0.34
N ILE A 18 -8.82 11.05 -0.99
CA ILE A 18 -8.08 11.92 -1.90
C ILE A 18 -9.07 12.54 -2.88
N GLY A 19 -9.13 13.88 -2.94
CA GLY A 19 -10.05 14.58 -3.85
C GLY A 19 -11.53 14.24 -3.64
N GLY A 20 -11.92 13.89 -2.40
CA GLY A 20 -13.29 13.49 -2.08
C GLY A 20 -13.60 12.00 -2.28
N VAL A 21 -12.74 11.26 -2.98
CA VAL A 21 -12.90 9.82 -3.24
C VAL A 21 -12.17 8.99 -2.18
N ALA A 22 -12.80 7.91 -1.72
CA ALA A 22 -12.21 6.98 -0.76
C ALA A 22 -11.48 5.84 -1.47
N PHE A 23 -10.21 5.63 -1.10
CA PHE A 23 -9.34 4.56 -1.58
C PHE A 23 -9.12 3.58 -0.44
N ASN A 24 -9.84 2.46 -0.49
CA ASN A 24 -9.85 1.45 0.58
C ASN A 24 -8.77 0.39 0.35
N LEU A 25 -7.92 0.22 1.36
CA LEU A 25 -6.94 -0.85 1.47
C LEU A 25 -7.48 -1.90 2.44
N LYS A 26 -7.62 -3.14 1.96
CA LYS A 26 -7.88 -4.31 2.81
C LYS A 26 -6.62 -4.68 3.58
N PRO A 27 -6.71 -5.45 4.67
CA PRO A 27 -5.54 -5.92 5.42
C PRO A 27 -4.45 -6.56 4.56
N ARG A 28 -4.85 -7.36 3.57
CA ARG A 28 -3.92 -8.02 2.64
C ARG A 28 -3.24 -7.07 1.65
N ASP A 29 -3.78 -5.86 1.49
CA ASP A 29 -3.17 -4.84 0.64
C ASP A 29 -2.01 -4.15 1.38
N TYR A 30 -2.11 -3.96 2.72
CA TYR A 30 -1.14 -3.19 3.50
C TYR A 30 -0.27 -4.03 4.47
N ILE A 31 -0.50 -5.33 4.60
CA ILE A 31 0.39 -6.25 5.32
C ILE A 31 1.19 -7.09 4.32
N LEU A 32 2.51 -6.95 4.37
CA LEU A 32 3.45 -7.74 3.57
C LEU A 32 3.74 -9.06 4.27
N LYS A 33 3.45 -10.18 3.61
CA LYS A 33 3.84 -11.52 4.06
C LYS A 33 5.12 -11.95 3.36
N ILE A 34 6.20 -12.04 4.12
CA ILE A 34 7.55 -12.37 3.64
C ILE A 34 7.89 -13.78 4.14
N SER A 35 8.40 -14.64 3.26
CA SER A 35 8.96 -15.94 3.67
C SER A 35 10.43 -15.77 4.02
N LYS A 36 10.83 -16.12 5.24
CA LYS A 36 12.23 -16.10 5.68
C LYS A 36 12.56 -17.45 6.32
N MET A 37 13.50 -18.18 5.73
CA MET A 37 13.96 -19.49 6.25
C MET A 37 12.81 -20.48 6.54
N GLY A 38 11.79 -20.51 5.68
CA GLY A 38 10.63 -21.40 5.84
C GLY A 38 9.55 -20.90 6.81
N GLN A 39 9.75 -19.76 7.47
CA GLN A 39 8.76 -19.13 8.33
C GLN A 39 8.13 -17.90 7.66
N SER A 40 6.84 -17.69 7.89
CA SER A 40 6.13 -16.49 7.44
C SER A 40 6.30 -15.36 8.43
N LEU A 41 6.85 -14.23 7.99
CA LEU A 41 6.91 -12.98 8.72
C LEU A 41 5.92 -11.99 8.10
N CYS A 42 5.06 -11.39 8.91
CA CYS A 42 4.09 -10.40 8.45
C CYS A 42 4.49 -9.01 8.96
N VAL A 43 4.65 -8.06 8.04
CA VAL A 43 5.19 -6.73 8.28
C VAL A 43 4.17 -5.69 7.81
N SER A 44 3.94 -4.66 8.62
CA SER A 44 3.14 -3.51 8.21
C SER A 44 3.81 -2.77 7.05
N GLY A 45 3.05 -2.48 5.99
CA GLY A 45 3.46 -1.62 4.88
C GLY A 45 3.49 -0.13 5.25
N PHE A 46 3.07 0.24 6.45
CA PHE A 46 3.20 1.61 6.96
C PHE A 46 4.52 1.81 7.70
N MET A 47 5.16 2.94 7.41
CA MET A 47 6.40 3.36 8.04
C MET A 47 6.29 4.83 8.44
N GLY A 48 6.65 5.13 9.69
CA GLY A 48 6.87 6.50 10.12
C GLY A 48 8.23 6.98 9.61
N ILE A 49 8.27 8.19 9.06
CA ILE A 49 9.49 8.83 8.58
C ILE A 49 9.53 10.27 9.09
N ASP A 50 10.66 10.66 9.68
CA ASP A 50 10.90 12.04 10.11
C ASP A 50 11.53 12.80 8.94
N LEU A 51 10.72 13.59 8.25
CA LEU A 51 11.18 14.42 7.13
C LEU A 51 11.82 15.73 7.62
N PRO A 52 12.79 16.30 6.90
CA PRO A 52 13.37 17.59 7.24
C PRO A 52 12.28 18.67 7.36
N PRO A 53 12.35 19.60 8.34
CA PRO A 53 11.29 20.55 8.63
C PRO A 53 10.80 21.37 7.42
N LYS A 54 11.69 21.68 6.47
CA LYS A 54 11.38 22.44 5.25
C LYS A 54 10.40 21.72 4.32
N THR A 55 10.29 20.39 4.41
CA THR A 55 9.42 19.56 3.57
C THR A 55 7.99 19.51 4.12
N GLY A 56 7.81 19.78 5.41
CA GLY A 56 6.52 19.69 6.09
C GLY A 56 6.04 18.26 6.36
N PRO A 57 4.90 18.11 7.07
CA PRO A 57 4.29 16.80 7.29
C PRO A 57 3.69 16.28 5.97
N LEU A 58 4.16 15.12 5.52
CA LEU A 58 3.74 14.52 4.25
C LEU A 58 3.45 13.04 4.44
N TRP A 59 2.48 12.54 3.66
CA TRP A 59 2.30 11.12 3.42
C TRP A 59 2.97 10.74 2.12
N ILE A 60 3.72 9.63 2.14
CA ILE A 60 4.30 9.05 0.92
C ILE A 60 3.44 7.85 0.54
N LEU A 61 2.71 7.97 -0.57
CA LEU A 61 1.91 6.88 -1.13
C LEU A 61 2.78 6.03 -2.07
N GLY A 62 3.52 5.10 -1.48
CA GLY A 62 4.46 4.22 -2.20
C GLY A 62 3.83 2.97 -2.80
N ASP A 63 4.64 1.92 -2.95
CA ASP A 63 4.30 0.67 -3.65
C ASP A 63 3.05 -0.03 -3.15
N ILE A 64 2.75 0.06 -1.84
CA ILE A 64 1.51 -0.47 -1.25
C ILE A 64 0.27 0.17 -1.89
N PHE A 65 0.29 1.49 -2.08
CA PHE A 65 -0.81 2.22 -2.68
C PHE A 65 -0.83 2.05 -4.21
N ILE A 66 0.31 2.25 -4.86
CA ILE A 66 0.43 2.18 -6.33
C ILE A 66 0.20 0.76 -6.86
N GLY A 67 0.57 -0.27 -6.11
CA GLY A 67 0.29 -1.66 -6.45
C GLY A 67 -1.19 -2.01 -6.40
N ARG A 68 -1.97 -1.34 -5.53
CA ARG A 68 -3.42 -1.53 -5.42
C ARG A 68 -4.20 -0.63 -6.36
N PHE A 69 -3.70 0.57 -6.64
CA PHE A 69 -4.32 1.57 -7.47
C PHE A 69 -3.38 1.96 -8.62
N TYR A 70 -3.76 1.57 -9.84
CA TYR A 70 -3.09 2.02 -11.05
C TYR A 70 -3.04 3.54 -11.06
N THR A 71 -1.83 4.07 -11.22
CA THR A 71 -1.55 5.49 -11.03
C THR A 71 -1.03 6.09 -12.33
N VAL A 72 -1.68 7.14 -12.81
CA VAL A 72 -1.27 7.90 -14.00
C VAL A 72 -0.73 9.25 -13.56
N PHE A 73 0.49 9.57 -13.98
CA PHE A 73 1.09 10.88 -13.80
C PHE A 73 0.91 11.69 -15.08
N ASP A 74 -0.02 12.64 -15.08
CA ASP A 74 -0.34 13.48 -16.22
C ASP A 74 0.36 14.84 -16.06
N PHE A 75 1.59 14.91 -16.57
CA PHE A 75 2.40 16.12 -16.54
C PHE A 75 1.77 17.26 -17.38
N GLY A 76 1.14 16.92 -18.51
CA GLY A 76 0.52 17.91 -19.40
C GLY A 76 -0.60 18.71 -18.72
N GLN A 77 -1.27 18.12 -17.73
CA GLN A 77 -2.33 18.77 -16.94
C GLN A 77 -1.99 18.94 -15.46
N ASN A 78 -0.74 18.71 -15.05
CA ASN A 78 -0.27 18.80 -13.66
C ASN A 78 -1.17 18.06 -12.65
N ARG A 79 -1.53 16.81 -12.96
CA ARG A 79 -2.44 16.01 -12.11
C ARG A 79 -2.02 14.55 -12.02
N VAL A 80 -2.56 13.87 -11.00
CA VAL A 80 -2.42 12.42 -10.82
C VAL A 80 -3.80 11.79 -10.83
N GLY A 81 -3.95 10.70 -11.59
CA GLY A 81 -5.17 9.90 -11.68
C GLY A 81 -4.99 8.52 -11.08
N PHE A 82 -6.04 8.01 -10.44
CA PHE A 82 -6.04 6.69 -9.81
C PHE A 82 -7.20 5.84 -10.33
N ALA A 83 -6.95 4.55 -10.54
CA ALA A 83 -7.98 3.54 -10.84
C ALA A 83 -7.65 2.24 -10.09
N GLN A 84 -8.64 1.38 -9.86
CA GLN A 84 -8.38 0.07 -9.26
C GLN A 84 -7.46 -0.76 -10.17
N ALA A 85 -6.34 -1.25 -9.63
CA ALA A 85 -5.45 -2.13 -10.39
C ALA A 85 -6.09 -3.51 -10.61
N LYS A 86 -5.69 -4.20 -11.68
CA LYS A 86 -6.07 -5.60 -11.88
C LYS A 86 -5.51 -6.44 -10.73
N PRO A 87 -6.31 -7.35 -10.12
CA PRO A 87 -5.79 -8.25 -9.10
C PRO A 87 -4.61 -9.06 -9.64
N LYS A 88 -3.53 -9.13 -8.88
CA LYS A 88 -2.44 -10.07 -9.18
C LYS A 88 -2.98 -11.48 -8.93
N ILE A 89 -3.10 -12.29 -9.98
CA ILE A 89 -3.41 -13.72 -9.82
C ILE A 89 -2.17 -14.37 -9.22
N ILE A 90 -2.22 -14.70 -7.93
CA ILE A 90 -1.17 -15.47 -7.26
C ILE A 90 -1.32 -16.93 -7.75
N GLY A 91 -0.63 -17.23 -8.85
CA GLY A 91 -0.68 -18.52 -9.56
C GLY A 91 0.10 -18.55 -10.87
N GLY A 92 0.54 -17.40 -11.40
CA GLY A 92 1.55 -17.32 -12.47
C GLY A 92 2.90 -16.97 -11.86
N GLY A 93 3.95 -17.68 -12.29
CA GLY A 93 5.31 -17.61 -11.76
C GLY A 93 5.91 -16.21 -11.66
N GLU A 94 6.91 -16.18 -10.79
CA GLU A 94 7.92 -15.14 -10.60
C GLU A 94 8.61 -14.82 -11.93
N ASP A 95 8.55 -13.56 -12.35
CA ASP A 95 9.51 -12.90 -13.24
C ASP A 95 9.99 -11.62 -12.52
#